data_AF-A0A942B039-F1
#
_entry.id   AF-A0A942B039-F1
#
_cell.length_a   1.000
_cell.length_b   1.000
_cell.length_c   1.000
_cell.angle_alpha   90.00
_cell.angle_beta   90.00
_cell.angle_gamma   90.00
#
_symmetry.space_group_name_H-M   'P 1'
#
loop_
_entity.id
_entity.type
_entity.pdbx_description
1 polymer ?
#
loop_
_entity_poly.entity_id
_entity_poly.type
_entity_poly.pdbx_seq_one_letter_code
_entity_poly.pdbx_strand_id
1 'polypeptide(L)'
;MSRGADTATRITEARLIELRRDGKSRDHSFVDPHVLRRCTDDLDRRGEVWAAAVLGRDISRRSLGVAHRPYLYAGEPHALVAADAEEDLLILADLDPDRAGG
;
A
#
# COMPACT_ATOMS: atom_id res chain seq x y z
N MET A 1 -24.80 13.23 -12.78
CA MET A 1 -24.49 11.93 -12.15
C MET A 1 -23.07 12.01 -11.64
N SER A 2 -22.88 12.37 -10.37
CA SER A 2 -21.55 12.42 -9.76
C SER A 2 -21.02 10.99 -9.61
N ARG A 3 -19.98 10.64 -10.36
CA ARG A 3 -19.16 9.47 -9.99
C ARG A 3 -18.63 9.77 -8.59
N GLY A 4 -18.98 8.93 -7.61
CA GLY A 4 -18.29 8.95 -6.32
C GLY A 4 -16.79 8.93 -6.62
N ALA A 5 -16.00 9.75 -5.93
CA ALA A 5 -14.57 9.69 -6.07
C ALA A 5 -14.14 8.22 -5.95
N ASP A 6 -13.56 7.67 -7.01
CA ASP A 6 -12.87 6.37 -6.93
C ASP A 6 -11.71 6.62 -5.97
N THR A 7 -11.96 6.41 -4.68
CA THR A 7 -10.89 6.48 -3.69
C THR A 7 -9.97 5.34 -4.02
N ALA A 8 -8.74 5.67 -4.44
CA ALA A 8 -7.76 4.69 -4.90
C ALA A 8 -7.43 3.62 -3.84
N THR A 9 -7.82 3.85 -2.57
CA THR A 9 -7.71 2.94 -1.43
C THR A 9 -8.93 3.11 -0.52
N ARG A 10 -9.32 2.05 0.21
CA ARG A 10 -10.38 2.13 1.24
C ARG A 10 -9.84 2.49 2.62
N ILE A 11 -8.51 2.51 2.78
CA ILE A 11 -7.84 2.81 4.03
C ILE A 11 -8.00 4.31 4.34
N THR A 12 -8.33 4.63 5.59
CA THR A 12 -8.44 6.02 6.04
C THR A 12 -7.08 6.71 6.07
N GLU A 13 -7.04 8.03 5.86
CA GLU A 13 -5.78 8.79 5.86
C GLU A 13 -5.02 8.67 7.19
N ALA A 14 -5.72 8.64 8.32
CA ALA A 14 -5.11 8.44 9.63
C ALA A 14 -4.35 7.10 9.69
N ARG A 15 -4.95 6.04 9.17
CA ARG A 15 -4.32 4.72 9.12
C ARG A 15 -3.17 4.68 8.10
N LEU A 16 -3.29 5.34 6.95
CA LEU A 16 -2.19 5.47 6.00
C LEU A 16 -0.96 6.17 6.61
N ILE A 17 -1.17 7.22 7.41
CA ILE A 17 -0.07 7.89 8.13
C ILE A 17 0.65 6.93 9.08
N GLU A 18 -0.09 6.10 9.81
CA GLU A 18 0.48 5.07 10.69
C GLU A 18 1.29 4.04 9.89
N LEU A 19 0.73 3.51 8.81
CA LEU A 19 1.41 2.52 7.96
C LEU A 19 2.71 3.08 7.35
N ARG A 20 2.70 4.35 6.90
CA ARG A 20 3.90 5.04 6.41
C ARG A 20 4.95 5.19 7.52
N ARG A 21 4.53 5.56 8.73
CA ARG A 21 5.42 5.69 9.90
C ARG A 21 6.03 4.34 10.28
N ASP A 22 5.23 3.30 10.32
CA ASP A 22 5.65 1.94 10.66
C ASP A 22 6.63 1.40 9.61
N GLY A 23 6.31 1.58 8.32
CA GLY A 23 7.21 1.22 7.22
C GLY A 23 8.56 1.90 7.34
N LYS A 24 8.59 3.20 7.65
CA LYS A 24 9.83 3.96 7.89
C LYS A 24 10.61 3.47 9.11
N SER A 25 9.93 3.04 10.18
CA SER A 25 10.61 2.48 11.36
C SER A 25 11.27 1.13 11.09
N ARG A 26 10.81 0.43 10.05
CA ARG A 26 11.39 -0.81 9.51
C ARG A 26 12.41 -0.54 8.40
N ASP A 27 12.92 0.68 8.30
CA ASP A 27 14.08 0.96 7.46
C ASP A 27 15.35 0.46 8.16
N HIS A 28 15.67 -0.81 7.95
CA HIS A 28 16.89 -1.46 8.43
C HIS A 28 17.95 -1.56 7.32
N SER A 29 19.22 -1.61 7.73
CA SER A 29 20.39 -1.71 6.84
C SER A 29 20.39 -2.96 5.94
N PHE A 30 19.61 -3.97 6.30
CA PHE A 30 19.38 -5.16 5.48
C PHE A 30 17.97 -5.14 4.91
N VAL A 31 17.91 -5.34 3.60
CA VAL A 31 16.65 -5.42 2.86
C VAL A 31 16.12 -6.85 2.91
N ASP A 32 14.88 -7.03 3.36
CA ASP A 32 14.19 -8.31 3.31
C ASP A 32 13.72 -8.60 1.87
N PRO A 33 14.27 -9.63 1.18
CA PRO A 33 13.88 -9.96 -0.19
C PRO A 33 12.43 -10.43 -0.30
N HIS A 34 11.83 -10.99 0.75
CA HIS A 34 10.43 -11.40 0.73
C HIS A 34 9.49 -10.20 0.71
N VAL A 35 9.86 -9.11 1.40
CA VAL A 35 9.10 -7.86 1.37
C VAL A 35 9.17 -7.22 -0.01
N LEU A 36 10.35 -7.19 -0.63
CA LEU A 36 10.48 -6.67 -1.99
C LEU A 36 9.65 -7.47 -3.00
N ARG A 37 9.65 -8.80 -2.89
CA ARG A 37 8.84 -9.65 -3.76
C ARG A 37 7.35 -9.35 -3.59
N ARG A 38 6.86 -9.37 -2.34
CA ARG A 38 5.45 -9.05 -2.06
C ARG A 38 5.06 -7.66 -2.54
N CYS A 39 5.88 -6.66 -2.27
CA CYS A 39 5.65 -5.29 -2.74
C CYS A 39 5.55 -5.22 -4.28
N THR A 40 6.34 -6.02 -4.99
CA THR A 40 6.30 -6.10 -6.45
C THR A 40 4.99 -6.72 -6.93
N ASP A 41 4.54 -7.79 -6.28
CA ASP A 41 3.28 -8.47 -6.56
C ASP A 41 2.08 -7.55 -6.28
N ASP A 42 2.12 -6.79 -5.18
CA ASP A 42 1.09 -5.83 -4.79
C ASP A 42 1.00 -4.66 -5.77
N LEU A 43 2.14 -4.15 -6.23
CA LEU A 43 2.18 -3.13 -7.29
C LEU A 43 1.57 -3.64 -8.59
N ASP A 44 1.84 -4.89 -8.97
CA ASP A 44 1.27 -5.47 -10.20
C ASP A 44 -0.24 -5.68 -10.11
N ARG A 45 -0.75 -6.06 -8.93
CA ARG A 45 -2.17 -6.34 -8.72
C ARG A 45 -3.00 -5.09 -8.48
N ARG A 46 -2.53 -4.17 -7.63
CA ARG A 46 -3.26 -2.95 -7.21
C ARG A 46 -2.98 -1.76 -8.13
N GLY A 47 -1.81 -1.74 -8.77
CA GLY A 47 -1.38 -0.67 -9.67
C GLY A 47 -0.77 0.54 -8.97
N GLU A 48 -0.16 1.40 -9.79
CA GLU A 48 0.59 2.58 -9.31
C GLU A 48 -0.29 3.68 -8.70
N VAL A 49 -1.56 3.80 -9.14
CA VAL A 49 -2.49 4.80 -8.59
C VAL A 49 -2.82 4.50 -7.13
N TRP A 50 -3.07 3.23 -6.80
CA TRP A 50 -3.24 2.77 -5.42
C TRP A 50 -1.98 3.02 -4.60
N ALA A 51 -0.81 2.64 -5.13
CA ALA A 51 0.45 2.83 -4.42
C ALA A 51 0.78 4.31 -4.15
N ALA A 52 0.50 5.21 -5.10
CA ALA A 52 0.67 6.64 -4.92
C ALA A 52 -0.24 7.17 -3.79
N ALA A 53 -1.48 6.71 -3.72
CA ALA A 53 -2.42 7.05 -2.66
C ALA A 53 -1.95 6.53 -1.30
N VAL A 54 -1.53 5.27 -1.23
CA VAL A 54 -1.00 4.66 0.01
C VAL A 54 0.24 5.41 0.49
N LEU A 55 1.15 5.80 -0.39
CA LEU A 55 2.39 6.50 -0.01
C LEU A 55 2.21 8.01 0.19
N GLY A 56 1.09 8.58 -0.27
CA GLY A 56 0.80 10.00 -0.14
C GLY A 56 1.74 10.89 -0.97
N ARG A 57 2.31 10.34 -2.05
CA ARG A 57 3.23 11.06 -2.93
C ARG A 57 3.13 10.56 -4.36
N ASP A 58 3.60 11.40 -5.29
CA ASP A 58 3.82 10.97 -6.67
C ASP A 58 4.94 9.92 -6.75
N ILE A 59 4.69 8.86 -7.52
CA ILE A 59 5.62 7.75 -7.79
C ILE A 59 5.99 7.64 -9.27
N SER A 60 5.73 8.68 -10.07
CA SER A 60 6.06 8.73 -11.50
C SER A 60 7.55 8.48 -11.81
N ARG A 61 8.44 8.82 -10.87
CA ARG A 61 9.88 8.56 -10.95
C ARG A 61 10.15 7.06 -11.10
N ARG A 62 10.86 6.67 -12.16
CA ARG A 62 11.23 5.28 -12.45
C ARG A 62 12.47 4.82 -11.69
N SER A 63 12.53 3.53 -11.39
CA SER A 63 13.73 2.87 -10.86
C SER A 63 14.85 2.85 -11.90
N LEU A 64 16.10 3.06 -11.44
CA LEU A 64 17.28 3.01 -12.31
C LEU A 64 17.61 1.59 -12.76
N GLY A 65 17.38 0.59 -11.90
CA GLY A 65 17.66 -0.82 -12.21
C GLY A 65 16.51 -1.49 -12.96
N VAL A 66 15.28 -1.00 -12.82
CA VAL A 66 14.08 -1.59 -13.42
C VAL A 66 13.16 -0.48 -13.95
N ALA A 67 13.41 -0.01 -15.18
CA ALA A 67 12.78 1.20 -15.73
C ALA A 67 11.24 1.17 -15.81
N HIS A 68 10.62 -0.01 -15.85
CA HIS A 68 9.16 -0.14 -15.87
C HIS A 68 8.53 -0.04 -14.47
N ARG A 69 9.32 0.03 -13.40
CA ARG A 69 8.84 0.11 -12.01
C ARG A 69 9.06 1.49 -11.41
N PRO A 70 8.19 1.93 -10.49
CA PRO A 70 8.41 3.15 -9.74
C PRO A 70 9.64 3.03 -8.83
N TYR A 71 10.28 4.16 -8.55
CA TYR A 71 11.31 4.25 -7.52
C TYR A 71 10.65 4.38 -6.15
N LEU A 72 11.02 3.45 -5.26
CA LEU A 72 10.57 3.44 -3.86
C LEU A 72 11.70 3.86 -2.93
N TYR A 73 11.39 4.72 -1.96
CA TYR A 73 12.28 5.06 -0.86
C TYR A 73 12.29 3.92 0.17
N ALA A 74 13.31 3.96 1.03
CA ALA A 74 13.45 2.99 2.09
C ALA A 74 12.23 3.03 3.06
N GLY A 75 11.79 1.86 3.50
CA GLY A 75 10.57 1.68 4.30
C GLY A 75 9.26 1.66 3.50
N GLU A 76 9.19 2.24 2.30
CA GLU A 76 7.96 2.25 1.49
C GLU A 76 7.49 0.86 1.04
N PRO A 77 8.36 -0.10 0.68
CA PRO A 77 7.93 -1.46 0.40
C PRO A 77 7.17 -2.09 1.58
N HIS A 78 7.57 -1.80 2.81
CA HIS A 78 6.88 -2.29 4.01
C HIS A 78 5.51 -1.65 4.17
N ALA A 79 5.40 -0.34 3.91
CA ALA A 79 4.12 0.37 3.97
C ALA A 79 3.12 -0.16 2.94
N LEU A 80 3.56 -0.42 1.70
CA LEU A 80 2.72 -0.99 0.65
C LEU A 80 2.21 -2.40 1.02
N VAL A 81 3.10 -3.30 1.46
CA VAL A 81 2.71 -4.66 1.87
C VAL A 81 1.74 -4.64 3.05
N ALA A 82 1.95 -3.74 4.02
CA ALA A 82 1.05 -3.61 5.15
C ALA A 82 -0.31 -3.01 4.76
N ALA A 83 -0.33 -2.05 3.83
CA ALA A 83 -1.56 -1.48 3.30
C ALA A 83 -2.39 -2.51 2.53
N ASP A 84 -1.75 -3.38 1.75
CA ASP A 84 -2.48 -4.42 1.05
C ASP A 84 -3.17 -5.40 2.03
N ALA A 85 -2.48 -5.80 3.09
CA ALA A 85 -3.08 -6.61 4.14
C ALA A 85 -4.25 -5.91 4.84
N GLU A 86 -4.17 -4.60 5.04
CA GLU A 86 -5.26 -3.79 5.62
C GLU A 86 -6.47 -3.72 4.67
N GLU A 87 -6.26 -3.55 3.37
CA GLU A 87 -7.34 -3.61 2.36
C GLU A 87 -8.06 -4.96 2.39
N ASP A 88 -7.31 -6.06 2.50
CA ASP A 88 -7.90 -7.40 2.58
C ASP A 88 -8.73 -7.57 3.85
N LEU A 89 -8.29 -7.02 4.99
CA LEU A 89 -9.07 -7.02 6.23
C LEU A 89 -10.37 -6.20 6.10
N LEU A 90 -10.32 -5.05 5.43
CA LEU A 90 -11.51 -4.23 5.17
C LEU A 90 -12.51 -4.98 4.27
N ILE A 91 -12.02 -5.65 3.22
CA ILE A 91 -12.86 -6.48 2.34
C ILE A 91 -13.50 -7.63 3.12
N LEU A 92 -12.74 -8.30 3.99
CA LEU A 92 -13.27 -9.38 4.82
C LEU A 92 -14.34 -8.89 5.81
N ALA A 93 -14.14 -7.71 6.41
CA ALA A 93 -15.11 -7.10 7.30
C ALA A 93 -16.43 -6.75 6.56
N ASP A 94 -16.34 -6.30 5.30
CA ASP A 94 -17.52 -6.03 4.47
C ASP A 94 -18.30 -7.31 4.11
N LEU A 95 -17.63 -8.47 4.06
CA LEU A 95 -18.22 -9.76 3.69
C LEU A 95 -18.87 -10.51 4.88
N ASP A 96 -18.55 -10.14 6.13
CA ASP A 96 -19.10 -10.74 7.36
C ASP A 96 -19.86 -9.69 8.21
N PRO A 97 -21.04 -9.23 7.76
CA PRO A 97 -21.81 -8.22 8.49
C PRO A 97 -22.38 -8.74 9.83
N ASP A 98 -22.46 -10.06 10.02
CA ASP A 98 -23.07 -10.70 11.19
C ASP A 98 -22.12 -10.77 12.41
N ARG A 99 -20.84 -10.42 12.24
CA ARG A 99 -19.86 -10.41 13.35
C ARG A 99 -19.80 -9.07 14.12
N ALA A 100 -20.46 -8.03 13.63
CA ALA A 100 -20.50 -6.71 14.27
C ALA A 100 -21.70 -6.51 15.23
N GLY A 101 -22.55 -7.52 15.39
CA GLY A 101 -23.80 -7.45 16.16
C GLY A 101 -23.98 -8.54 17.22
N GLY A 102 -22.92 -8.91 17.94
CA GLY A 102 -22.96 -9.84 19.08
C GLY A 102 -22.63 -9.17 20.40
#